data_AF-A0A7C3M1Y6-F1
#
_entry.id   AF-A0A7C3M1Y6-F1
#
_cell.length_a   1.000
_cell.length_b   1.000
_cell.length_c   1.000
_cell.angle_alpha   90.00
_cell.angle_beta   90.00
_cell.angle_gamma   90.00
#
_symmetry.space_group_name_H-M   'P 1'
#
loop_
_entity.id
_entity.type
_entity.pdbx_description
1 polymer ?
#
loop_
_entity_poly.entity_id
_entity_poly.type
_entity_poly.pdbx_seq_one_letter_code
_entity_poly.pdbx_strand_id
1 'polypeptide(L)'
;RSIKARQDTVFEQLKARLMPFKIGRFYTDNWGSYRCYLPSAQHEMGKRNTQKIERKNLNLRTGVKRLARRTICFSKQESRHDTVIG
;
A
#
# COMPACT_ATOMS: atom_id res chain seq x y z
N ARG A 1 13.38 -7.06 22.00
CA ARG A 1 12.31 -7.64 21.13
C ARG A 1 12.76 -7.50 19.69
N SER A 2 13.00 -8.61 18.99
CA SER A 2 13.62 -8.60 17.65
C SER A 2 12.71 -7.96 16.60
N ILE A 3 13.27 -7.05 15.79
CA ILE A 3 12.59 -6.28 14.74
C ILE A 3 11.81 -7.19 13.77
N LYS A 4 12.30 -8.42 13.57
CA LYS A 4 11.71 -9.45 12.71
C LYS A 4 10.26 -9.81 13.12
N ALA A 5 10.02 -10.01 14.42
CA ALA A 5 8.71 -10.40 14.92
C ALA A 5 7.63 -9.33 14.71
N ARG A 6 8.00 -8.05 14.67
CA ARG A 6 7.04 -6.95 14.38
C ARG A 6 6.69 -6.85 12.90
N GLN A 7 7.63 -7.22 12.03
CA GLN A 7 7.45 -7.15 10.58
C GLN A 7 6.53 -8.28 10.09
N ASP A 8 6.67 -9.45 10.70
CA ASP A 8 5.90 -10.66 10.40
C ASP A 8 4.42 -10.51 10.78
N THR A 9 4.11 -9.96 11.95
CA THR A 9 2.72 -9.70 12.37
C THR A 9 1.99 -8.72 11.47
N VAL A 10 2.68 -7.69 10.97
CA VAL A 10 2.10 -6.72 10.04
C VAL A 10 1.78 -7.37 8.70
N PHE A 11 2.66 -8.26 8.22
CA PHE A 11 2.43 -8.98 6.99
C PHE A 11 1.25 -9.96 7.10
N GLU A 12 1.10 -10.66 8.23
CA GLU A 12 -0.04 -11.55 8.46
C GLU A 12 -1.38 -10.80 8.45
N GLN A 13 -1.45 -9.63 9.06
CA GLN A 13 -2.64 -8.76 9.00
C GLN A 13 -2.95 -8.32 7.56
N LEU A 14 -1.92 -7.96 6.79
CA LEU A 14 -2.07 -7.63 5.38
C LEU A 14 -2.59 -8.83 4.59
N LYS A 15 -2.02 -10.02 4.80
CA LYS A 15 -2.43 -11.26 4.13
C LYS A 15 -3.90 -11.57 4.37
N ALA A 16 -4.37 -11.46 5.62
CA ALA A 16 -5.78 -11.66 5.97
C ALA A 16 -6.72 -10.73 5.19
N ARG A 17 -6.34 -9.45 5.02
CA ARG A 17 -7.11 -8.48 4.23
C ARG A 17 -7.08 -8.77 2.73
N LEU A 18 -6.03 -9.41 2.24
CA LEU A 18 -5.88 -9.74 0.82
C LEU A 18 -6.58 -11.05 0.42
N MET A 19 -6.91 -11.92 1.39
CA MET A 19 -7.58 -13.21 1.13
C MET A 19 -8.85 -13.11 0.26
N PRO A 20 -9.75 -12.12 0.44
CA PRO A 20 -10.98 -12.03 -0.35
C PRO A 20 -10.74 -11.73 -1.84
N PHE A 21 -9.59 -11.12 -2.19
CA PHE A 21 -9.35 -10.60 -3.55
C PHE A 21 -8.82 -11.65 -4.53
N LYS A 22 -8.66 -12.91 -4.11
CA LYS A 22 -8.18 -14.04 -4.93
C LYS A 22 -6.96 -13.67 -5.81
N ILE A 23 -5.93 -13.10 -5.18
CA ILE A 23 -4.74 -12.62 -5.88
C ILE A 23 -3.94 -13.79 -6.45
N GLY A 24 -3.77 -13.84 -7.77
CA GLY A 24 -3.01 -14.89 -8.45
C GLY A 24 -1.50 -14.66 -8.49
N ARG A 25 -1.04 -13.40 -8.38
CA ARG A 25 0.38 -13.05 -8.48
C ARG A 25 0.74 -11.83 -7.64
N PHE A 26 1.89 -11.90 -6.97
CA PHE A 26 2.42 -10.87 -6.11
C PHE A 26 3.68 -10.27 -6.73
N TYR A 27 3.72 -8.94 -6.80
CA TYR A 27 4.88 -8.18 -7.21
C TYR A 27 5.35 -7.34 -6.02
N THR A 28 6.54 -7.59 -5.51
CA THR A 28 7.06 -6.87 -4.34
C THR A 28 8.52 -6.48 -4.51
N ASP A 29 8.98 -5.63 -3.60
CA ASP A 29 10.40 -5.42 -3.39
C ASP A 29 11.04 -6.63 -2.67
N ASN A 30 12.35 -6.57 -2.48
CA ASN A 30 13.13 -7.65 -1.86
C ASN A 30 13.09 -7.58 -0.33
N TRP A 31 11.90 -7.39 0.26
CA TRP A 31 11.74 -7.43 1.71
C TRP A 31 11.64 -8.88 2.22
N GLY A 32 12.37 -9.18 3.30
CA GLY A 32 12.56 -10.54 3.80
C GLY A 32 11.28 -11.28 4.18
N SER A 33 10.29 -10.59 4.76
CA SER A 33 9.02 -11.23 5.14
C SER A 33 8.23 -11.71 3.92
N TYR A 34 8.27 -11.00 2.78
CA TYR A 34 7.59 -11.47 1.57
C TYR A 34 8.14 -12.81 1.08
N ARG A 35 9.45 -13.00 1.14
CA ARG A 35 10.10 -14.26 0.76
C ARG A 35 9.69 -15.43 1.66
N CYS A 36 9.44 -15.18 2.94
CA CYS A 36 9.05 -16.23 3.89
C CYS A 36 7.59 -16.67 3.72
N TYR A 37 6.69 -15.74 3.40
CA TYR A 37 5.24 -15.99 3.48
C TYR A 37 4.53 -16.14 2.13
N LEU A 38 5.15 -15.69 1.03
CA LEU A 38 4.59 -15.80 -0.32
C LEU A 38 5.14 -17.05 -1.04
N PRO A 39 4.29 -17.83 -1.72
CA PRO A 39 4.76 -18.94 -2.55
C PRO A 39 5.64 -18.42 -3.69
N SER A 40 6.83 -19.01 -3.87
CA SER A 40 7.78 -18.60 -4.92
C SER A 40 7.19 -18.69 -6.33
N ALA A 41 6.23 -19.59 -6.57
CA ALA A 41 5.56 -19.73 -7.87
C ALA A 41 4.62 -18.55 -8.20
N GLN A 42 4.15 -17.84 -7.18
CA GLN A 42 3.21 -16.72 -7.32
C GLN A 42 3.89 -15.37 -7.05
N HIS A 43 5.19 -15.35 -6.77
CA HIS A 43 5.89 -14.17 -6.29
C HIS A 43 7.02 -13.77 -7.24
N GLU A 44 6.94 -12.54 -7.75
CA GLU A 44 7.96 -11.95 -8.62
C GLU A 44 8.56 -10.73 -7.91
N MET A 45 9.85 -10.82 -7.57
CA MET A 45 10.59 -9.74 -6.92
C MET A 45 11.22 -8.83 -7.97
N GLY A 46 11.03 -7.52 -7.83
CA GLY A 46 11.73 -6.55 -8.68
C GLY A 46 10.99 -5.24 -8.86
N LYS A 47 11.70 -4.25 -9.44
CA LYS A 47 11.19 -2.88 -9.63
C LYS A 47 10.29 -2.71 -10.85
N ARG A 48 10.34 -3.64 -11.81
CA ARG A 48 9.65 -3.50 -13.10
C ARG A 48 8.14 -3.35 -12.93
N ASN A 49 7.56 -4.11 -12.00
CA ASN A 49 6.11 -4.19 -11.81
C ASN A 49 5.60 -3.43 -10.56
N THR A 50 6.50 -2.79 -9.79
CA THR A 50 6.12 -2.04 -8.57
C THR A 50 5.84 -0.55 -8.83
N GLN A 51 6.20 -0.04 -10.00
CA GLN A 51 6.04 1.39 -10.32
C GLN A 51 4.61 1.91 -10.14
N LYS A 52 3.60 1.08 -10.47
CA LYS A 52 2.18 1.46 -10.34
C LYS A 52 1.78 1.65 -8.87
N ILE A 53 2.19 0.74 -7.97
CA ILE A 53 1.86 0.86 -6.55
C ILE A 53 2.67 1.97 -5.88
N GLU A 54 3.93 2.18 -6.30
CA GLU A 54 4.75 3.30 -5.84
C GLU A 54 4.10 4.65 -6.20
N ARG A 55 3.64 4.81 -7.45
CA ARG A 55 2.93 6.02 -7.88
C ARG A 55 1.62 6.22 -7.12
N LYS A 56 0.83 5.15 -6.91
CA LYS A 56 -0.41 5.22 -6.11
C LYS A 56 -0.12 5.68 -4.68
N ASN A 57 0.89 5.11 -4.03
CA ASN A 57 1.28 5.49 -2.67
C ASN A 57 1.78 6.94 -2.59
N LEU A 58 2.53 7.40 -3.60
CA LEU A 58 2.98 8.78 -3.69
C LEU A 58 1.80 9.76 -3.82
N ASN A 59 0.84 9.46 -4.70
CA ASN A 59 -0.38 10.26 -4.88
C ASN A 59 -1.19 10.31 -3.58
N LEU A 60 -1.44 9.16 -2.95
CA LEU A 60 -2.17 9.07 -1.69
C LEU A 60 -1.51 9.92 -0.60
N ARG A 61 -0.19 9.78 -0.40
CA ARG A 61 0.55 10.58 0.58
C ARG A 61 0.46 12.08 0.29
N THR A 62 0.42 12.46 -0.98
CA THR A 62 0.27 13.86 -1.40
C THR A 62 -1.14 14.36 -1.13
N GLY A 63 -2.18 13.57 -1.41
CA GLY A 63 -3.57 13.86 -1.08
C GLY A 63 -3.78 14.04 0.43
N VAL A 64 -3.32 13.09 1.24
CA VAL A 64 -3.38 13.19 2.72
C VAL A 64 -2.67 14.43 3.24
N LYS A 65 -1.49 14.76 2.70
CA LYS A 65 -0.77 15.99 3.06
C LYS A 65 -1.50 17.27 2.67
N ARG A 66 -2.27 17.26 1.57
CA ARG A 66 -3.13 18.40 1.19
C ARG A 66 -4.32 18.51 2.14
N LEU A 67 -4.95 17.39 2.50
CA LEU A 67 -6.00 17.34 3.53
C LEU A 67 -5.49 17.79 4.92
N ALA A 68 -4.23 17.53 5.27
CA ALA A 68 -3.72 18.02 6.56
C ALA A 68 -3.53 19.56 6.59
N ARG A 69 -3.38 20.20 5.42
CA ARG A 69 -3.21 21.65 5.30
C ARG A 69 -4.59 22.25 5.10
N ARG A 70 -5.13 22.93 6.13
CA ARG A 70 -6.40 23.67 6.12
C ARG A 70 -6.42 24.85 5.13
N THR A 71 -6.13 24.62 3.86
CA THR A 71 -6.25 25.58 2.77
C THR A 71 -7.48 25.24 1.91
N ILE A 72 -7.66 25.96 0.80
CA ILE A 72 -8.83 26.05 -0.12
C ILE A 72 -9.54 24.72 -0.45
N CYS A 73 -8.91 23.57 -0.19
CA CYS A 73 -9.44 22.23 -0.36
C CYS A 73 -10.49 21.82 0.69
N PHE A 74 -10.55 22.48 1.86
CA PHE A 74 -11.62 22.25 2.85
C PHE A 74 -12.82 23.15 2.57
N SER A 75 -13.56 22.83 1.52
CA SER A 75 -14.92 23.35 1.39
C SER A 75 -15.80 22.74 2.48
N LYS A 76 -16.90 23.42 2.87
CA LYS A 76 -17.95 22.79 3.70
C LYS A 76 -18.67 21.66 2.96
N GLN A 77 -18.56 21.60 1.64
CA GLN A 77 -19.18 20.59 0.80
C GLN A 77 -18.20 19.43 0.56
N GLU A 78 -18.64 18.22 0.92
CA GLU A 78 -17.88 16.97 0.76
C GLU A 78 -17.55 16.66 -0.71
N SER A 79 -18.45 17.00 -1.64
CA SER A 79 -18.25 16.82 -3.08
C SER A 79 -17.00 17.50 -3.64
N ARG A 80 -16.51 18.57 -2.99
CA ARG A 80 -15.26 19.23 -3.40
C ARG A 80 -14.03 18.55 -2.85
N HIS A 81 -14.16 17.74 -1.80
CA HIS A 81 -13.05 16.94 -1.27
C HIS A 81 -12.75 15.77 -2.21
N ASP A 82 -13.78 15.14 -2.76
CA ASP A 82 -13.64 14.02 -3.71
C ASP A 82 -12.79 14.40 -4.92
N THR A 83 -13.02 15.57 -5.52
CA THR A 83 -12.22 16.07 -6.64
C THR A 83 -10.74 16.26 -6.30
N VAL A 84 -10.41 16.57 -5.03
CA VAL A 84 -9.03 16.81 -4.59
C VAL A 84 -8.33 15.51 -4.19
N ILE A 85 -9.08 14.54 -3.67
CA ILE A 85 -8.58 13.24 -3.25
C ILE A 85 -8.33 12.34 -4.47
N GLY A 86 -9.21 12.41 -5.47
CA GLY A 86 -9.12 11.65 -6.72
C GLY A 86 -9.69 10.24 -6.60
#